data_AF-A0A7J9JFX9-F1
#
_entry.id   AF-A0A7J9JFX9-F1
#
_cell.length_a   1.000
_cell.length_b   1.000
_cell.length_c   1.000
_cell.angle_alpha   90.00
_cell.angle_beta   90.00
_cell.angle_gamma   90.00
#
_symmetry.space_group_name_H-M   'P 1'
#
loop_
_entity.id
_entity.type
_entity.pdbx_description
1 polymer ?
#
loop_
_entity_poly.entity_id
_entity_poly.type
_entity_poly.pdbx_seq_one_letter_code
_entity_poly.pdbx_strand_id
1 'polypeptide(L)'
;AYVQQLESSRLKLTQLEQELQRARQQGIFISSTGDQSHSMSGNGAARGSEFKQLWMPLFDLARTFMDCYTGALAFDVEYSRWLEEHNKHINELRTAVNSHAGDAELRTIVDSVTAHFDDIFRLKGIAAKADVFHILSGMWKTPAERCFLWIGGFRSSELLKLLASQLEPLTEQQFMGIQNLQQSSQQAEDALSQGMEALQQSLAETLANGSPAPSGPSGNVANYMGQMAMAMGKLGTLEGFLRQ
;
A
#
# COMPACT_ATOMS: atom_id res chain seq x y z
N ALA A 1 -18.17 -17.94 -25.87
CA ALA A 1 -16.84 -17.33 -26.04
C ALA A 1 -16.40 -16.58 -24.77
N TYR A 2 -17.06 -15.48 -24.38
CA TYR A 2 -16.66 -14.69 -23.20
C TYR A 2 -16.69 -15.45 -21.86
N VAL A 3 -17.72 -16.26 -21.63
CA VAL A 3 -17.84 -17.10 -20.41
C VAL A 3 -16.69 -18.13 -20.31
N GLN A 4 -16.31 -18.77 -21.41
CA GLN A 4 -15.17 -19.70 -21.44
C GLN A 4 -13.83 -18.99 -21.21
N GLN A 5 -13.70 -17.74 -21.67
CA GLN A 5 -12.51 -16.93 -21.42
C GLN A 5 -12.41 -16.54 -19.93
N LEU A 6 -13.53 -16.23 -19.27
CA LEU A 6 -13.59 -15.99 -17.84
C LEU A 6 -13.24 -17.25 -17.03
N GLU A 7 -13.75 -18.41 -17.41
CA GLU A 7 -13.41 -19.69 -16.77
C GLU A 7 -11.94 -20.03 -16.93
N SER A 8 -11.37 -19.81 -18.12
CA SER A 8 -9.94 -19.97 -18.39
C SER A 8 -9.08 -19.02 -17.56
N SER A 9 -9.50 -17.74 -17.45
CA SER A 9 -8.82 -16.75 -16.63
C SER A 9 -8.87 -17.12 -15.14
N ARG A 10 -10.03 -17.55 -14.64
CA ARG A 10 -10.20 -17.99 -13.25
C ARG A 10 -9.27 -19.16 -12.91
N LEU A 11 -9.20 -20.17 -13.77
CA LEU A 11 -8.31 -21.32 -13.59
C LEU A 11 -6.83 -20.93 -13.59
N LYS A 12 -6.41 -20.03 -14.50
CA LYS A 12 -5.04 -19.49 -14.52
C LYS A 12 -4.70 -18.71 -13.26
N LEU A 13 -5.66 -17.92 -12.74
CA LEU A 13 -5.46 -17.17 -11.50
C LEU A 13 -5.28 -18.10 -10.30
N THR A 14 -6.12 -19.13 -10.18
CA THR A 14 -6.00 -20.14 -9.10
C THR A 14 -4.68 -20.91 -9.18
N GLN A 15 -4.21 -21.23 -10.39
CA GLN A 15 -2.92 -21.88 -10.60
C GLN A 15 -1.74 -20.99 -10.16
N LEU A 16 -1.77 -19.71 -10.55
CA LEU A 16 -0.75 -18.74 -10.15
C LEU A 16 -0.74 -18.49 -8.64
N GLU A 17 -1.90 -18.43 -7.99
CA GLU A 17 -1.99 -18.34 -6.53
C GLU A 17 -1.38 -19.56 -5.83
N GLN A 18 -1.64 -20.77 -6.34
CA GLN A 18 -1.02 -21.99 -5.81
C GLN A 18 0.50 -22.02 -6.02
N GLU A 19 0.99 -21.59 -7.18
CA GLU A 19 2.42 -21.50 -7.44
C GLU A 19 3.10 -20.46 -6.55
N LEU A 20 2.45 -19.32 -6.30
CA LEU A 20 2.92 -18.30 -5.37
C LEU A 20 2.97 -18.82 -3.93
N GLN A 21 1.94 -19.53 -3.47
CA GLN A 21 1.92 -20.15 -2.14
C GLN A 21 2.98 -21.25 -2.01
N ARG A 22 3.20 -22.05 -3.06
CA ARG A 22 4.24 -23.08 -3.10
C ARG A 22 5.64 -22.46 -3.09
N ALA A 23 5.87 -21.38 -3.83
CA ALA A 23 7.13 -20.63 -3.81
C ALA A 23 7.41 -20.03 -2.42
N ARG A 24 6.38 -19.50 -1.75
CA ARG A 24 6.48 -19.01 -0.37
C ARG A 24 6.84 -20.12 0.62
N GLN A 25 6.30 -21.34 0.45
CA GLN A 25 6.65 -22.49 1.29
C GLN A 25 8.03 -23.09 0.98
N GLN A 26 8.48 -23.07 -0.28
CA GLN A 26 9.82 -23.52 -0.65
C GLN A 26 10.92 -22.57 -0.14
N GLY A 27 10.61 -21.28 0.02
CA GLY A 27 11.47 -20.34 0.74
C GLY A 27 11.68 -20.67 2.23
N ILE A 28 10.80 -21.48 2.85
CA ILE A 28 10.91 -21.91 4.25
C ILE A 28 11.96 -23.03 4.41
N PHE A 29 12.18 -23.86 3.38
CA PHE A 29 13.04 -25.04 3.47
C PHE A 29 14.54 -24.75 3.38
N ILE A 30 14.95 -23.54 2.96
CA ILE A 30 16.36 -23.12 2.97
C ILE A 30 16.80 -22.68 4.38
N SER A 31 15.86 -22.39 5.28
CA SER A 31 16.17 -21.81 6.59
C SER A 31 16.27 -22.82 7.75
N SER A 32 16.11 -24.13 7.53
CA SER A 32 16.01 -25.11 8.65
C SER A 32 17.06 -26.22 8.69
N THR A 33 18.12 -26.21 7.87
CA THR A 33 19.17 -27.24 7.93
C THR A 33 20.55 -26.66 8.16
N GLY A 34 20.96 -26.64 9.43
CA GLY A 34 22.39 -26.66 9.78
C GLY A 34 22.81 -25.91 11.05
N ASP A 35 22.12 -26.08 12.17
CA ASP A 35 22.68 -25.73 13.47
C ASP A 35 23.47 -26.94 14.01
N GLN A 36 24.80 -26.93 13.83
CA GLN A 36 25.72 -27.82 14.54
C GLN A 36 27.08 -27.13 14.70
N SER A 37 27.28 -26.57 15.89
CA SER A 37 28.54 -26.07 16.40
C SER A 37 29.51 -27.22 16.69
N HIS A 38 30.65 -27.26 15.99
CA HIS A 38 31.88 -27.90 16.49
C HIS A 38 33.13 -27.15 15.99
N SER A 39 34.08 -27.01 16.91
CA SER A 39 35.34 -26.26 16.87
C SER A 39 36.30 -26.62 15.73
N MET A 40 36.90 -25.61 15.07
CA MET A 40 38.29 -25.70 14.63
C MET A 40 38.94 -24.34 14.46
N SER A 41 40.05 -24.17 15.19
CA SER A 41 41.07 -23.13 15.05
C SER A 41 41.61 -23.09 13.62
N GLY A 42 41.75 -21.88 13.05
CA GLY A 42 42.34 -21.68 11.73
C GLY A 42 42.52 -20.21 11.37
N ASN A 43 43.76 -19.72 11.45
CA ASN A 43 44.22 -18.45 10.89
C ASN A 43 43.82 -18.31 9.40
N GLY A 44 43.28 -17.15 9.00
CA GLY A 44 42.90 -16.91 7.61
C GLY A 44 42.38 -15.50 7.31
N ALA A 45 43.10 -14.46 7.73
CA ALA A 45 42.79 -13.07 7.37
C ALA A 45 43.21 -12.77 5.92
N ALA A 46 42.48 -13.27 4.92
CA ALA A 46 42.70 -12.87 3.51
C ALA A 46 41.53 -13.11 2.52
N ARG A 47 40.33 -13.56 2.94
CA ARG A 47 39.17 -13.78 2.03
C ARG A 47 37.88 -13.03 2.43
N GLY A 48 37.98 -12.06 3.32
CA GLY A 48 36.80 -11.34 3.86
C GLY A 48 36.20 -10.28 2.93
N SER A 49 36.97 -9.75 1.97
CA SER A 49 36.52 -8.66 1.09
C SER A 49 35.67 -9.16 -0.08
N GLU A 50 36.10 -10.19 -0.81
CA GLU A 50 35.34 -10.73 -1.96
C GLU A 50 34.02 -11.35 -1.55
N PHE A 51 33.97 -12.07 -0.42
CA PHE A 51 32.73 -12.67 0.08
C PHE A 51 31.72 -11.59 0.49
N LYS A 52 32.17 -10.53 1.17
CA LYS A 52 31.32 -9.36 1.46
C LYS A 52 30.86 -8.67 0.19
N GLN A 53 31.73 -8.51 -0.81
CA GLN A 53 31.40 -7.75 -2.02
C GLN A 53 30.44 -8.49 -2.97
N LEU A 54 30.50 -9.82 -3.01
CA LEU A 54 29.61 -10.66 -3.83
C LEU A 54 28.29 -10.98 -3.14
N TRP A 55 28.28 -11.15 -1.81
CA TRP A 55 27.09 -11.60 -1.08
C TRP A 55 26.36 -10.49 -0.32
N MET A 56 26.98 -9.35 0.01
CA MET A 56 26.26 -8.23 0.66
C MET A 56 25.04 -7.77 -0.13
N PRO A 57 25.08 -7.61 -1.47
CA PRO A 57 23.89 -7.18 -2.22
C PRO A 57 22.74 -8.18 -2.10
N LEU A 58 23.04 -9.48 -2.05
CA LEU A 58 22.05 -10.54 -1.87
C LEU A 58 21.50 -10.58 -0.44
N PHE A 59 22.35 -10.38 0.57
CA PHE A 59 21.93 -10.27 1.96
C PHE A 59 21.11 -9.00 2.22
N ASP A 60 21.49 -7.87 1.63
CA ASP A 60 20.74 -6.62 1.71
C ASP A 60 19.42 -6.74 0.95
N LEU A 61 19.41 -7.36 -0.23
CA LEU A 61 18.16 -7.64 -0.96
C LEU A 61 17.25 -8.59 -0.19
N ALA A 62 17.79 -9.65 0.42
CA ALA A 62 17.04 -10.57 1.25
C ALA A 62 16.52 -9.89 2.53
N ARG A 63 17.31 -8.99 3.13
CA ARG A 63 16.90 -8.17 4.27
C ARG A 63 15.79 -7.21 3.88
N THR A 64 15.94 -6.46 2.80
CA THR A 64 14.90 -5.56 2.28
C THR A 64 13.62 -6.32 1.93
N PHE A 65 13.72 -7.49 1.28
CA PHE A 65 12.57 -8.34 1.00
C PHE A 65 11.88 -8.84 2.27
N MET A 66 12.67 -9.24 3.28
CA MET A 66 12.14 -9.68 4.57
C MET A 66 11.54 -8.52 5.38
N ASP A 67 12.12 -7.32 5.31
CA ASP A 67 11.60 -6.11 5.96
C ASP A 67 10.28 -5.66 5.31
N CYS A 68 10.16 -5.71 3.97
CA CYS A 68 8.89 -5.47 3.27
C CYS A 68 7.83 -6.51 3.66
N TYR A 69 8.19 -7.79 3.68
CA TYR A 69 7.28 -8.88 4.05
C TYR A 69 6.83 -8.79 5.52
N THR A 70 7.75 -8.45 6.42
CA THR A 70 7.46 -8.24 7.84
C THR A 70 6.59 -7.00 8.04
N GLY A 71 6.85 -5.92 7.32
CA GLY A 71 6.06 -4.69 7.36
C GLY A 71 4.61 -4.88 6.89
N ALA A 72 4.41 -5.64 5.81
CA ALA A 72 3.08 -5.97 5.29
C ALA A 72 2.26 -6.82 6.29
N LEU A 73 2.86 -7.87 6.86
CA LEU A 73 2.19 -8.70 7.87
C LEU A 73 1.91 -7.94 9.17
N ALA A 74 2.84 -7.09 9.61
CA ALA A 74 2.64 -6.26 10.79
C ALA A 74 1.48 -5.27 10.60
N PHE A 75 1.36 -4.67 9.41
CA PHE A 75 0.24 -3.80 9.09
C PHE A 75 -1.10 -4.55 9.14
N ASP A 76 -1.19 -5.76 8.59
CA ASP A 76 -2.44 -6.54 8.58
C ASP A 76 -2.93 -6.83 10.00
N VAL A 77 -2.02 -7.22 10.91
CA VAL A 77 -2.35 -7.47 12.32
C VAL A 77 -2.82 -6.19 13.02
N GLU A 78 -2.08 -5.09 12.88
CA GLU A 78 -2.46 -3.82 13.51
C GLU A 78 -3.75 -3.23 12.91
N TYR A 79 -4.00 -3.46 11.61
CA TYR A 79 -5.25 -3.08 10.96
C TYR A 79 -6.44 -3.86 11.50
N SER A 80 -6.30 -5.19 11.68
CA SER A 80 -7.34 -6.01 12.31
C SER A 80 -7.66 -5.53 13.73
N ARG A 81 -6.64 -5.22 14.54
CA ARG A 81 -6.83 -4.66 15.88
C ARG A 81 -7.51 -3.28 15.83
N TRP A 82 -7.09 -2.42 14.91
CA TRP A 82 -7.70 -1.09 14.73
C TRP A 82 -9.19 -1.22 14.36
N LEU A 83 -9.55 -2.19 13.52
CA LEU A 83 -10.95 -2.49 13.15
C LEU A 83 -11.78 -2.95 14.34
N GLU A 84 -11.23 -3.80 15.22
CA GLU A 84 -11.90 -4.24 16.44
C GLU A 84 -12.23 -3.04 17.35
N GLU A 85 -11.26 -2.15 17.58
CA GLU A 85 -11.48 -0.95 18.39
C GLU A 85 -12.43 0.04 17.70
N HIS A 86 -12.34 0.17 16.37
CA HIS A 86 -13.27 0.98 15.60
C HIS A 86 -14.71 0.49 15.78
N ASN A 87 -14.95 -0.83 15.69
CA ASN A 87 -16.26 -1.42 15.93
C ASN A 87 -16.77 -1.15 17.35
N LYS A 88 -15.88 -1.16 18.35
CA LYS A 88 -16.22 -0.81 19.73
C LYS A 88 -16.68 0.65 19.83
N HIS A 89 -15.93 1.60 19.27
CA HIS A 89 -16.32 3.01 19.25
C HIS A 89 -17.66 3.23 18.53
N ILE A 90 -17.91 2.54 17.40
CA ILE A 90 -19.19 2.63 16.68
C ILE A 90 -20.35 2.08 17.51
N ASN A 91 -20.13 0.99 18.26
CA ASN A 91 -21.14 0.43 19.16
C ASN A 91 -21.43 1.34 20.37
N GLU A 92 -20.40 1.99 20.90
CA GLU A 92 -20.55 3.01 21.96
C GLU A 92 -21.36 4.20 21.46
N LEU A 93 -21.04 4.74 20.29
CA LEU A 93 -21.80 5.82 19.67
C LEU A 93 -23.26 5.44 19.44
N ARG A 94 -23.51 4.24 18.90
CA ARG A 94 -24.87 3.72 18.69
C ARG A 94 -25.62 3.60 20.01
N THR A 95 -24.96 3.12 21.08
CA THR A 95 -25.57 3.00 22.41
C THR A 95 -25.91 4.37 23.00
N ALA A 96 -25.00 5.34 22.89
CA ALA A 96 -25.21 6.70 23.36
C ALA A 96 -26.38 7.38 22.62
N VAL A 97 -26.45 7.24 21.29
CA VAL A 97 -27.57 7.76 20.50
C VAL A 97 -28.90 7.10 20.91
N ASN A 98 -28.93 5.76 21.04
CA ASN A 98 -30.15 5.03 21.39
C ASN A 98 -30.64 5.32 22.83
N SER A 99 -29.73 5.62 23.74
CA SER A 99 -30.06 6.00 25.12
C SER A 99 -30.38 7.50 25.29
N HIS A 100 -30.36 8.27 24.20
CA HIS A 100 -30.56 9.72 24.21
C HIS A 100 -29.57 10.43 25.13
N ALA A 101 -28.30 10.03 25.05
CA ALA A 101 -27.19 10.67 25.74
C ALA A 101 -27.13 12.18 25.42
N GLY A 102 -26.68 12.98 26.38
CA GLY A 102 -26.56 14.43 26.19
C GLY A 102 -25.46 14.81 25.20
N ASP A 103 -25.57 15.98 24.59
CA ASP A 103 -24.64 16.48 23.55
C ASP A 103 -23.16 16.45 23.97
N ALA A 104 -22.86 16.67 25.25
CA ALA A 104 -21.50 16.65 25.77
C ALA A 104 -20.88 15.24 25.75
N GLU A 105 -21.68 14.22 26.03
CA GLU A 105 -21.25 12.81 25.97
C GLU A 105 -21.10 12.38 24.51
N LEU A 106 -22.07 12.69 23.65
CA LEU A 106 -21.99 12.43 22.21
C LEU A 106 -20.77 13.11 21.58
N ARG A 107 -20.48 14.36 21.96
CA ARG A 107 -19.28 15.08 21.52
C ARG A 107 -18.00 14.33 21.87
N THR A 108 -17.90 13.88 23.13
CA THR A 108 -16.73 13.13 23.60
C THR A 108 -16.51 11.85 22.81
N ILE A 109 -17.59 11.11 22.51
CA ILE A 109 -17.53 9.86 21.73
C ILE A 109 -17.13 10.17 20.27
N VAL A 110 -17.72 11.19 19.66
CA VAL A 110 -17.39 11.62 18.29
C VAL A 110 -15.92 12.04 18.21
N ASP A 111 -15.44 12.84 19.15
CA ASP A 111 -14.04 13.29 19.20
C ASP A 111 -13.08 12.08 19.33
N SER A 112 -13.45 11.07 20.13
CA SER A 112 -12.70 9.80 20.23
C SER A 112 -12.67 9.03 18.91
N VAL A 113 -13.83 8.91 18.24
CA VAL A 113 -13.91 8.26 16.92
C VAL A 113 -13.06 9.00 15.89
N THR A 114 -13.10 10.33 15.88
CA THR A 114 -12.30 11.17 14.98
C THR A 114 -10.81 10.97 15.23
N ALA A 115 -10.35 11.02 16.49
CA ALA A 115 -8.96 10.76 16.82
C ALA A 115 -8.50 9.34 16.43
N HIS A 116 -9.39 8.34 16.55
CA HIS A 116 -9.11 6.97 16.13
C HIS A 116 -8.83 6.84 14.62
N PHE A 117 -9.36 7.73 13.78
CA PHE A 117 -9.03 7.74 12.35
C PHE A 117 -7.59 8.19 12.07
N ASP A 118 -7.01 9.06 12.89
CA ASP A 118 -5.61 9.48 12.71
C ASP A 118 -4.65 8.29 12.83
N ASP A 119 -4.99 7.32 13.68
CA ASP A 119 -4.19 6.11 13.86
C ASP A 119 -4.13 5.24 12.60
N ILE A 120 -5.24 5.06 11.88
CA ILE A 120 -5.19 4.25 10.64
C ILE A 120 -4.37 4.93 9.55
N PHE A 121 -4.43 6.27 9.45
CA PHE A 121 -3.58 6.99 8.50
C PHE A 121 -2.10 6.90 8.88
N ARG A 122 -1.77 6.98 10.18
CA ARG A 122 -0.41 6.76 10.69
C ARG A 122 0.08 5.34 10.37
N LEU A 123 -0.73 4.32 10.64
CA LEU A 123 -0.39 2.92 10.33
C LEU A 123 -0.16 2.71 8.83
N LYS A 124 -1.06 3.24 7.97
CA LYS A 124 -0.89 3.20 6.52
C LYS A 124 0.38 3.92 6.06
N GLY A 125 0.71 5.05 6.67
CA GLY A 125 1.95 5.79 6.36
C GLY A 125 3.22 5.02 6.72
N ILE A 126 3.23 4.31 7.85
CA ILE A 126 4.34 3.42 8.23
C ILE A 126 4.44 2.26 7.24
N ALA A 127 3.32 1.61 6.96
CA ALA A 127 3.27 0.47 6.05
C ALA A 127 3.65 0.85 4.62
N ALA A 128 3.22 2.01 4.11
CA ALA A 128 3.58 2.47 2.78
C ALA A 128 5.09 2.75 2.62
N LYS A 129 5.78 3.16 3.69
CA LYS A 129 7.25 3.31 3.69
C LYS A 129 7.97 1.97 3.61
N ALA A 130 7.37 0.90 4.15
CA ALA A 130 7.92 -0.44 4.08
C ALA A 130 7.55 -1.15 2.77
N ASP A 131 6.28 -1.11 2.38
CA ASP A 131 5.73 -1.69 1.16
C ASP A 131 4.50 -0.89 0.69
N VAL A 132 4.73 0.05 -0.23
CA VAL A 132 3.67 0.86 -0.85
C VAL A 132 2.72 0.02 -1.71
N PHE A 133 3.20 -1.09 -2.29
CA PHE A 133 2.38 -1.94 -3.13
C PHE A 133 1.36 -2.71 -2.31
N HIS A 134 1.71 -3.17 -1.10
CA HIS A 134 0.76 -3.79 -0.17
C HIS A 134 -0.43 -2.87 0.13
N ILE A 135 -0.15 -1.58 0.37
CA ILE A 135 -1.19 -0.58 0.66
C ILE A 135 -2.03 -0.26 -0.57
N LEU A 136 -1.40 0.02 -1.71
CA LEU A 136 -2.08 0.43 -2.94
C LEU A 136 -2.89 -0.70 -3.60
N SER A 137 -2.40 -1.93 -3.54
CA SER A 137 -3.10 -3.11 -4.06
C SER A 137 -4.28 -3.54 -3.18
N GLY A 138 -4.36 -3.03 -1.94
CA GLY A 138 -5.44 -3.35 -1.03
C GLY A 138 -5.37 -4.78 -0.47
N MET A 139 -4.19 -5.39 -0.41
CA MET A 139 -4.05 -6.79 0.04
C MET A 139 -4.52 -7.00 1.49
N TRP A 140 -4.48 -5.94 2.29
CA TRP A 140 -5.03 -5.84 3.64
C TRP A 140 -6.57 -5.80 3.74
N LYS A 141 -7.27 -5.68 2.60
CA LYS A 141 -8.74 -5.71 2.48
C LYS A 141 -9.22 -7.04 1.91
N THR A 142 -10.50 -7.36 2.11
CA THR A 142 -11.14 -8.50 1.43
C THR A 142 -11.27 -8.24 -0.07
N PRO A 143 -11.31 -9.30 -0.93
CA PRO A 143 -11.49 -9.12 -2.37
C PRO A 143 -12.71 -8.28 -2.76
N ALA A 144 -13.81 -8.38 -2.02
CA ALA A 144 -15.03 -7.60 -2.27
C ALA A 144 -14.81 -6.10 -2.00
N GLU A 145 -14.12 -5.76 -0.91
CA GLU A 145 -13.83 -4.36 -0.58
C GLU A 145 -12.80 -3.74 -1.53
N ARG A 146 -11.86 -4.55 -2.04
CA ARG A 146 -10.85 -4.10 -3.00
C ARG A 146 -11.46 -3.52 -4.27
N CYS A 147 -12.63 -4.00 -4.68
CA CYS A 147 -13.37 -3.48 -5.83
C CYS A 147 -13.72 -1.99 -5.70
N PHE A 148 -13.75 -1.45 -4.47
CA PHE A 148 -14.10 -0.06 -4.19
C PHE A 148 -12.89 0.79 -3.78
N LEU A 149 -11.68 0.23 -3.81
CA LEU A 149 -10.48 0.98 -3.46
C LEU A 149 -10.05 1.89 -4.60
N TRP A 150 -9.70 3.12 -4.24
CA TRP A 150 -9.03 4.11 -5.08
C TRP A 150 -7.83 4.66 -4.30
N ILE A 151 -6.63 4.54 -4.90
CA ILE A 151 -5.33 4.99 -4.37
C ILE A 151 -5.18 4.72 -2.86
N GLY A 152 -5.12 3.44 -2.47
CA GLY A 152 -4.91 3.02 -1.07
C GLY A 152 -6.06 3.32 -0.09
N GLY A 153 -7.17 3.86 -0.58
CA GLY A 153 -8.34 4.25 0.21
C GLY A 153 -9.64 4.16 -0.60
N PHE A 154 -10.65 4.94 -0.25
CA PHE A 154 -11.89 5.08 -1.00
C PHE A 154 -11.93 6.49 -1.61
N ARG A 155 -12.76 6.69 -2.64
CA ARG A 155 -13.11 8.04 -3.11
C ARG A 155 -14.01 8.71 -2.07
N SER A 156 -13.51 9.79 -1.48
CA SER A 156 -14.19 10.58 -0.47
C SER A 156 -15.46 11.24 -1.02
N SER A 157 -15.46 11.65 -2.29
CA SER A 157 -16.64 12.21 -2.96
C SER A 157 -17.82 11.23 -2.99
N GLU A 158 -17.56 9.96 -3.27
CA GLU A 158 -18.57 8.89 -3.31
C GLU A 158 -19.10 8.58 -1.90
N LEU A 159 -18.24 8.59 -0.89
CA LEU A 159 -18.68 8.45 0.50
C LEU A 159 -19.58 9.61 0.92
N LEU A 160 -19.20 10.85 0.62
CA LEU A 160 -19.99 12.05 0.92
C LEU A 160 -21.36 12.01 0.23
N LYS A 161 -21.40 11.53 -1.02
CA LYS A 161 -22.64 11.35 -1.78
C LYS A 161 -23.58 10.33 -1.11
N LEU A 162 -23.05 9.23 -0.61
CA LEU A 162 -23.83 8.24 0.15
C LEU A 162 -24.34 8.82 1.48
N LEU A 163 -23.46 9.50 2.23
CA LEU A 163 -23.81 10.09 3.52
C LEU A 163 -24.88 11.18 3.39
N ALA A 164 -24.78 12.05 2.39
CA ALA A 164 -25.77 13.10 2.14
C ALA A 164 -27.20 12.55 1.99
N SER A 165 -27.34 11.33 1.44
CA SER A 165 -28.65 10.68 1.27
C SER A 165 -29.24 10.08 2.55
N GLN A 166 -28.46 9.96 3.62
CA GLN A 166 -28.83 9.24 4.85
C GLN A 166 -29.02 10.16 6.07
N LEU A 167 -28.64 11.44 5.99
CA LEU A 167 -28.52 12.33 7.14
C LEU A 167 -29.74 13.26 7.38
N GLU A 168 -30.91 12.96 6.82
CA GLU A 168 -32.09 13.82 7.00
C GLU A 168 -32.60 13.84 8.47
N PRO A 169 -32.98 15.01 9.02
CA PRO A 169 -33.03 16.34 8.40
C PRO A 169 -31.72 17.14 8.57
N LEU A 170 -31.18 17.66 7.45
CA LEU A 170 -30.06 18.62 7.43
C LEU A 170 -30.58 20.04 7.24
N THR A 171 -29.89 21.02 7.83
CA THR A 171 -30.13 22.43 7.48
C THR A 171 -29.62 22.73 6.07
N GLU A 172 -30.21 23.73 5.40
CA GLU A 172 -29.78 24.17 4.05
C GLU A 172 -28.28 24.50 4.01
N GLN A 173 -27.76 25.15 5.05
CA GLN A 173 -26.34 25.48 5.14
C GLN A 173 -25.45 24.22 5.22
N GLN A 174 -25.86 23.21 6.01
CA GLN A 174 -25.12 21.95 6.09
C GLN A 174 -25.18 21.18 4.77
N PHE A 175 -26.34 21.17 4.12
CA PHE A 175 -26.53 20.53 2.83
C PHE A 175 -25.60 21.15 1.77
N MET A 176 -25.63 22.47 1.63
CA MET A 176 -24.73 23.20 0.72
C MET A 176 -23.26 22.99 1.08
N GLY A 177 -22.92 22.93 2.38
CA GLY A 177 -21.56 22.63 2.84
C GLY A 177 -21.08 21.24 2.41
N ILE A 178 -21.92 20.21 2.57
CA ILE A 178 -21.62 18.84 2.14
C ILE A 178 -21.47 18.77 0.61
N GLN A 179 -22.33 19.45 -0.15
CA GLN A 179 -22.23 19.49 -1.61
C GLN A 179 -20.93 20.15 -2.09
N ASN A 180 -20.56 21.28 -1.50
CA ASN A 180 -19.29 21.95 -1.82
C ASN A 180 -18.08 21.06 -1.51
N LEU A 181 -18.09 20.38 -0.35
CA LEU A 181 -17.02 19.46 0.03
C LEU A 181 -16.95 18.27 -0.94
N GLN A 182 -18.10 17.73 -1.35
CA GLN A 182 -18.18 16.62 -2.30
C GLN A 182 -17.64 17.02 -3.67
N GLN A 183 -18.01 18.20 -4.17
CA GLN A 183 -17.51 18.74 -5.44
C GLN A 183 -16.00 19.01 -5.39
N SER A 184 -15.52 19.67 -4.34
CA SER A 184 -14.09 19.96 -4.16
C SER A 184 -13.28 18.67 -4.03
N SER A 185 -13.77 17.68 -3.29
CA SER A 185 -13.16 16.36 -3.18
C SER A 185 -13.05 15.72 -4.56
N GLN A 186 -14.16 15.65 -5.32
CA GLN A 186 -14.17 15.07 -6.66
C GLN A 186 -13.11 15.71 -7.59
N GLN A 187 -13.00 17.03 -7.58
CA GLN A 187 -12.01 17.74 -8.39
C GLN A 187 -10.56 17.38 -8.01
N ALA A 188 -10.27 17.33 -6.70
CA ALA A 188 -8.96 16.90 -6.21
C ALA A 188 -8.66 15.44 -6.59
N GLU A 189 -9.66 14.57 -6.50
CA GLU A 189 -9.53 13.15 -6.88
C GLU A 189 -9.28 12.95 -8.38
N ASP A 190 -9.97 13.71 -9.23
CA ASP A 190 -9.79 13.64 -10.67
C ASP A 190 -8.43 14.20 -11.09
N ALA A 191 -8.00 15.32 -10.50
CA ALA A 191 -6.67 15.87 -10.72
C ALA A 191 -5.56 14.90 -10.28
N LEU A 192 -5.73 14.24 -9.13
CA LEU A 192 -4.77 13.22 -8.66
C LEU A 192 -4.75 12.00 -9.57
N SER A 193 -5.91 11.52 -10.03
CA SER A 193 -6.00 10.39 -10.96
C SER A 193 -5.27 10.70 -12.27
N GLN A 194 -5.50 11.89 -12.83
CA GLN A 194 -4.79 12.37 -14.03
C GLN A 194 -3.28 12.50 -13.80
N GLY A 195 -2.86 13.04 -12.66
CA GLY A 195 -1.45 13.14 -12.29
C GLY A 195 -0.76 11.78 -12.20
N MET A 196 -1.45 10.78 -11.64
CA MET A 196 -0.96 9.40 -11.56
C MET A 196 -0.87 8.74 -12.95
N GLU A 197 -1.86 8.91 -13.80
CA GLU A 197 -1.84 8.40 -15.18
C GLU A 197 -0.70 9.03 -15.99
N ALA A 198 -0.53 10.35 -15.90
CA ALA A 198 0.57 11.06 -16.52
C ALA A 198 1.93 10.56 -16.02
N LEU A 199 2.07 10.33 -14.72
CA LEU A 199 3.29 9.75 -14.14
C LEU A 199 3.56 8.34 -14.70
N GLN A 200 2.56 7.46 -14.70
CA GLN A 200 2.69 6.10 -15.20
C GLN A 200 3.10 6.07 -16.68
N GLN A 201 2.44 6.87 -17.52
CA GLN A 201 2.77 7.00 -18.94
C GLN A 201 4.21 7.51 -19.13
N SER A 202 4.57 8.55 -18.38
CA SER A 202 5.89 9.15 -18.45
C SER A 202 7.00 8.18 -18.01
N LEU A 203 6.77 7.40 -16.95
CA LEU A 203 7.70 6.35 -16.51
C LEU A 203 7.83 5.24 -17.55
N ALA A 204 6.72 4.78 -18.13
CA ALA A 204 6.71 3.76 -19.17
C ALA A 204 7.51 4.19 -20.39
N GLU A 205 7.36 5.45 -20.84
CA GLU A 205 8.14 6.01 -21.94
C GLU A 205 9.63 6.10 -21.61
N THR A 206 10.01 6.52 -20.40
CA THR A 206 11.43 6.55 -19.98
C THR A 206 12.06 5.17 -20.03
N LEU A 207 11.33 4.13 -19.64
CA LEU A 207 11.80 2.75 -19.68
C LEU A 207 11.84 2.20 -21.12
N ALA A 208 10.82 2.47 -21.94
CA ALA A 208 10.74 2.02 -23.33
C ALA A 208 11.79 2.68 -24.25
N ASN A 209 12.15 3.94 -23.96
CA ASN A 209 13.17 4.69 -24.70
C ASN A 209 14.60 4.34 -24.27
N GLY A 210 14.76 3.45 -23.28
CA GLY A 210 16.04 2.83 -22.96
C GLY A 210 16.48 1.90 -24.09
N SER A 211 17.43 2.35 -24.90
CA SER A 211 17.96 1.59 -26.06
C SER A 211 18.28 0.12 -25.70
N PRO A 212 17.91 -0.88 -26.53
CA PRO A 212 18.43 -2.24 -26.37
C PRO A 212 19.94 -2.17 -26.64
N ALA A 213 20.75 -2.36 -25.60
CA ALA A 213 22.19 -2.14 -25.68
C ALA A 213 22.83 -2.98 -26.80
N PRO A 214 23.77 -2.42 -27.60
CA PRO A 214 24.76 -3.23 -28.29
C PRO A 214 25.70 -3.82 -27.24
N SER A 215 25.88 -5.14 -27.33
CA SER A 215 26.80 -5.99 -26.56
C SER A 215 28.12 -5.32 -26.14
N GLY A 216 28.29 -5.03 -24.84
CA GLY A 216 29.57 -4.66 -24.22
C GLY A 216 29.52 -4.59 -22.67
N PRO A 217 30.59 -4.95 -21.92
CA PRO A 217 30.49 -5.30 -20.50
C PRO A 217 30.39 -4.12 -19.51
N SER A 218 30.51 -2.87 -19.97
CA SER A 218 30.67 -1.69 -19.10
C SER A 218 29.64 -0.57 -19.32
N GLY A 219 28.77 -0.67 -20.33
CA GLY A 219 27.84 0.41 -20.73
C GLY A 219 26.48 0.44 -20.01
N ASN A 220 26.20 -0.52 -19.12
CA ASN A 220 24.84 -0.77 -18.63
C ASN A 220 24.43 0.10 -17.43
N VAL A 221 25.35 0.35 -16.50
CA VAL A 221 25.01 0.99 -15.21
C VAL A 221 24.75 2.49 -15.38
N ALA A 222 25.52 3.17 -16.22
CA ALA A 222 25.36 4.61 -16.47
C ALA A 222 24.02 4.93 -17.16
N ASN A 223 23.61 4.11 -18.13
CA ASN A 223 22.31 4.25 -18.81
C ASN A 223 21.13 4.02 -17.85
N TYR A 224 21.21 2.99 -17.01
CA TYR A 224 20.21 2.72 -15.98
C TYR A 224 20.12 3.85 -14.96
N MET A 225 21.26 4.34 -14.45
CA MET A 225 21.30 5.46 -13.51
C MET A 225 20.70 6.74 -14.12
N GLY A 226 20.94 7.01 -15.41
CA GLY A 226 20.32 8.13 -16.12
C GLY A 226 18.79 7.99 -16.24
N GLN A 227 18.29 6.80 -16.56
CA GLN A 227 16.85 6.51 -16.60
C GLN A 227 16.20 6.63 -15.22
N MET A 228 16.88 6.12 -14.18
CA MET A 228 16.42 6.24 -12.80
C MET A 228 16.37 7.70 -12.35
N ALA A 229 17.38 8.51 -12.69
CA ALA A 229 17.37 9.95 -12.37
C ALA A 229 16.19 10.68 -13.05
N MET A 230 15.90 10.36 -14.32
CA MET A 230 14.74 10.91 -15.02
C MET A 230 13.41 10.46 -14.40
N ALA A 231 13.29 9.18 -14.04
CA ALA A 231 12.11 8.65 -13.35
C ALA A 231 11.87 9.32 -11.99
N MET A 232 12.93 9.52 -11.21
CA MET A 232 12.88 10.22 -9.92
C MET A 232 12.46 11.69 -10.09
N GLY A 233 12.95 12.38 -11.13
CA GLY A 233 12.51 13.74 -11.46
C GLY A 233 11.01 13.81 -11.77
N LYS A 234 10.49 12.83 -12.52
CA LYS A 234 9.05 12.72 -12.83
C LYS A 234 8.19 12.48 -11.58
N LEU A 235 8.67 11.63 -10.65
CA LEU A 235 8.03 11.41 -9.36
C LEU A 235 7.95 12.72 -8.54
N GLY A 236 9.01 13.54 -8.57
CA GLY A 236 9.06 14.84 -7.90
C GLY A 236 8.00 15.83 -8.37
N THR A 237 7.58 15.77 -9.64
CA THR A 237 6.47 16.59 -10.16
C THR A 237 5.15 16.25 -9.47
N LEU A 238 4.85 14.97 -9.28
CA LEU A 238 3.64 14.53 -8.58
C LEU A 238 3.70 14.88 -7.08
N GLU A 239 4.86 14.73 -6.45
CA GLU A 239 5.05 15.15 -5.05
C GLU A 239 4.81 16.67 -4.90
N GLY A 240 5.30 17.47 -5.84
CA GLY A 240 5.09 18.92 -5.86
C GLY A 240 3.62 19.30 -6.04
N PHE A 241 2.83 18.52 -6.78
CA PHE A 241 1.38 18.68 -6.88
C PHE A 241 0.68 18.36 -5.56
N LEU A 242 1.06 17.28 -4.88
CA LEU A 242 0.44 16.85 -3.62
C LEU A 242 0.67 17.82 -2.45
N ARG A 243 1.70 18.68 -2.52
CA ARG A 243 2.03 19.66 -1.48
C ARG A 243 1.32 21.01 -1.65
N GLN A 244 0.61 21.23 -2.74
CA GLN A 244 -0.15 22.47 -3.04
C GLN A 244 -1.53 22.43 -2.40
#